data_AF-A0A9X3YEW0-F1
#
_entry.id   AF-A0A9X3YEW0-F1
#
_cell.length_a   1.000
_cell.length_b   1.000
_cell.length_c   1.000
_cell.angle_alpha   90.00
_cell.angle_beta   90.00
_cell.angle_gamma   90.00
#
_symmetry.space_group_name_H-M   'P 1'
#
loop_
_entity.id
_entity.type
_entity.pdbx_description
1 polymer ?
#
loop_
_entity_poly.entity_id
_entity_poly.type
_entity_poly.pdbx_seq_one_letter_code
_entity_poly.pdbx_strand_id
1 'polypeptide(L)'
;MVRVRVAAFALLSLAYPLVVYLSLGRFEPRWLSLLLFTLAALRALTRQLTPLTVKDAVVELPAHVPFTARSVHWVKPVLVAEVAFRGWAKEGLLRQASFKRLREDKHDKDLGATATAVSPT
;
A
#
# COMPACT_ATOMS: atom_id res chain seq x y z
N MET A 1 -0.45 -20.88 -58.93
CA MET A 1 0.47 -20.30 -57.91
C MET A 1 -0.23 -19.37 -56.91
N VAL A 2 -1.14 -18.47 -57.32
CA VAL A 2 -1.81 -17.50 -56.41
C VAL A 2 -2.69 -18.17 -55.35
N ARG A 3 -3.53 -19.15 -55.72
CA ARG A 3 -4.42 -19.87 -54.78
C ARG A 3 -3.68 -20.59 -53.65
N VAL A 4 -2.50 -21.14 -53.94
CA VAL A 4 -1.64 -21.82 -52.95
C VAL A 4 -1.04 -20.82 -51.96
N ARG A 5 -0.64 -19.63 -52.42
CA ARG A 5 -0.13 -18.56 -51.55
C ARG A 5 -1.21 -18.00 -50.62
N VAL A 6 -2.44 -17.85 -51.11
CA VAL A 6 -3.58 -17.40 -50.31
C VAL A 6 -3.96 -18.45 -49.26
N ALA A 7 -3.99 -19.73 -49.62
CA ALA A 7 -4.26 -20.81 -48.67
C ALA A 7 -3.19 -20.90 -47.56
N ALA A 8 -1.91 -20.76 -47.92
CA ALA A 8 -0.82 -20.74 -46.95
C ALA A 8 -0.90 -19.55 -45.99
N PHE A 9 -1.28 -18.35 -46.49
CA PHE A 9 -1.44 -17.16 -45.66
C PHE A 9 -2.63 -17.29 -44.69
N ALA A 10 -3.76 -17.85 -45.16
CA ALA A 10 -4.92 -18.13 -44.32
C ALA A 10 -4.59 -19.14 -43.21
N LEU A 11 -3.83 -20.19 -43.53
CA LEU A 11 -3.42 -21.22 -42.58
C LEU A 11 -2.43 -20.67 -41.55
N LEU A 12 -1.48 -19.83 -41.97
CA LEU A 12 -0.56 -19.13 -41.07
C LEU A 12 -1.30 -18.16 -40.13
N SER A 13 -2.29 -17.42 -40.65
CA SER A 13 -3.10 -16.48 -39.87
C SER A 13 -3.98 -17.19 -38.85
N LEU A 14 -4.48 -18.38 -39.16
CA LEU A 14 -5.26 -19.22 -38.23
C LEU A 14 -4.37 -19.90 -37.19
N ALA A 15 -3.15 -20.30 -37.56
CA ALA A 15 -2.18 -20.92 -36.66
C ALA A 15 -1.53 -19.90 -35.70
N TYR A 16 -1.38 -18.64 -36.12
CA TYR A 16 -0.74 -17.57 -35.35
C TYR A 16 -1.31 -17.38 -33.92
N PRO A 17 -2.63 -17.21 -33.70
CA PRO A 17 -3.17 -17.05 -32.35
C PRO A 17 -2.96 -18.29 -31.47
N LEU A 18 -2.97 -19.50 -32.06
CA LEU A 18 -2.72 -20.75 -31.33
C LEU A 18 -1.27 -20.84 -30.89
N VAL A 19 -0.32 -20.48 -31.77
CA VAL A 19 1.11 -20.43 -31.46
C VAL A 19 1.39 -19.37 -30.39
N VAL A 20 0.79 -18.19 -30.49
CA VAL A 20 0.93 -17.13 -29.48
C VAL A 20 0.35 -17.58 -28.13
N TYR A 21 -0.82 -18.21 -28.11
CA TYR A 21 -1.46 -18.71 -26.89
C TYR A 21 -0.64 -19.82 -26.21
N LEU A 22 -0.12 -20.78 -26.99
CA LEU A 22 0.76 -21.84 -26.48
C LEU A 22 2.12 -21.30 -26.01
N SER A 23 2.64 -20.27 -26.68
CA SER A 23 3.87 -19.57 -26.25
C SER A 23 3.65 -18.73 -24.98
N LEU A 24 2.44 -18.19 -24.78
CA LEU A 24 2.03 -17.48 -23.57
C LEU A 24 1.99 -18.38 -22.33
N GLY A 25 1.81 -19.69 -22.48
CA GLY A 25 1.84 -20.67 -21.37
C GLY A 25 3.18 -20.78 -20.64
N ARG A 26 4.26 -20.21 -21.21
CA ARG A 26 5.59 -20.08 -20.58
C ARG A 26 5.83 -18.69 -19.98
N PHE A 27 4.91 -17.75 -20.18
CA PHE A 27 5.02 -16.38 -19.70
C PHE A 27 4.41 -16.32 -18.29
N GLU A 28 5.07 -16.90 -17.29
CA GLU A 28 4.68 -16.66 -15.89
C GLU A 28 4.95 -15.19 -15.57
N PRO A 29 3.93 -14.34 -15.34
CA PRO A 29 4.15 -12.94 -15.07
C PRO A 29 4.56 -12.78 -13.59
N ARG A 30 5.70 -13.35 -13.21
CA ARG A 30 6.26 -13.28 -11.85
C ARG A 30 6.49 -11.83 -11.41
N TRP A 31 6.82 -10.95 -12.35
CA TRP A 31 6.85 -9.48 -12.17
C TRP A 31 5.51 -8.88 -11.70
N LEU A 32 4.36 -9.48 -12.04
CA LEU A 32 3.04 -9.05 -11.59
C LEU A 32 2.76 -9.47 -10.14
N SER A 33 3.43 -10.49 -9.60
CA SER A 33 3.16 -10.98 -8.24
C SER A 33 3.45 -9.90 -7.19
N LEU A 34 4.47 -9.06 -7.41
CA LEU A 34 4.78 -7.93 -6.54
C LEU A 34 3.66 -6.88 -6.56
N LEU A 35 3.11 -6.57 -7.74
CA LEU A 35 2.00 -5.63 -7.89
C LEU A 35 0.72 -6.17 -7.27
N LEU A 36 0.43 -7.46 -7.46
CA LEU A 36 -0.72 -8.10 -6.83
C LEU A 36 -0.57 -8.18 -5.32
N PHE A 37 0.64 -8.43 -4.81
CA PHE A 37 0.93 -8.42 -3.38
C PHE A 37 0.74 -7.03 -2.77
N THR A 38 1.26 -5.98 -3.39
CA THR A 38 1.07 -4.61 -2.90
C THR A 38 -0.40 -4.19 -2.95
N LEU A 39 -1.13 -4.54 -4.01
CA LEU A 39 -2.56 -4.31 -4.09
C LEU A 39 -3.34 -5.08 -3.02
N ALA A 40 -2.98 -6.33 -2.75
CA ALA A 40 -3.58 -7.16 -1.71
C ALA A 40 -3.31 -6.59 -0.31
N ALA A 41 -2.07 -6.16 -0.03
CA ALA A 41 -1.68 -5.53 1.23
C ALA A 41 -2.42 -4.22 1.46
N LEU A 42 -2.52 -3.36 0.43
CA LEU A 42 -3.28 -2.12 0.50
C LEU A 42 -4.75 -2.40 0.79
N ARG A 43 -5.36 -3.36 0.07
CA ARG A 43 -6.77 -3.73 0.27
C ARG A 43 -7.03 -4.31 1.66
N ALA A 44 -6.10 -5.10 2.20
CA ALA A 44 -6.20 -5.65 3.56
C ALA A 44 -6.18 -4.52 4.60
N LEU A 45 -5.24 -3.58 4.47
CA LEU A 45 -5.12 -2.43 5.37
C LEU A 45 -6.37 -1.53 5.29
N THR A 46 -6.85 -1.23 4.08
CA THR A 46 -8.05 -0.42 3.89
C THR A 46 -9.27 -1.08 4.54
N ARG A 47 -9.43 -2.41 4.42
CA ARG A 47 -10.53 -3.13 5.07
C ARG A 47 -10.52 -3.00 6.60
N GLN A 48 -9.35 -3.00 7.22
CA GLN A 48 -9.23 -2.81 8.68
C GLN A 48 -9.49 -1.37 9.11
N LEU A 49 -9.06 -0.38 8.33
CA LEU A 49 -9.17 1.05 8.69
C LEU A 49 -10.53 1.67 8.34
N THR A 50 -11.21 1.20 7.28
CA THR A 50 -12.51 1.72 6.85
C THR A 50 -13.55 1.77 7.98
N PRO A 51 -13.78 0.71 8.79
CA PRO A 51 -14.77 0.77 9.88
C PRO A 51 -14.39 1.73 11.01
N LEU A 52 -13.12 2.14 11.09
CA LEU A 52 -12.62 3.07 12.11
C LEU A 52 -12.61 4.52 11.62
N THR A 53 -13.07 4.82 10.41
CA THR A 53 -13.01 6.17 9.84
C THR A 53 -13.87 7.16 10.64
N VAL A 54 -13.31 8.33 10.93
CA VAL A 54 -13.97 9.46 11.61
C VAL A 54 -13.93 10.69 10.71
N LYS A 55 -14.92 11.58 10.83
CA LYS A 55 -14.96 12.83 10.06
C LYS A 55 -14.15 13.95 10.71
N ASP A 56 -14.14 13.96 12.04
CA ASP A 56 -13.47 14.97 12.85
C ASP A 56 -12.00 14.62 13.09
N ALA A 57 -11.17 15.66 13.17
CA ALA A 57 -9.75 15.52 13.44
C ALA A 57 -9.53 15.03 14.88
N VAL A 58 -8.82 13.91 15.01
CA VAL A 58 -8.47 13.33 16.32
C VAL A 58 -7.25 14.01 16.94
N VAL A 59 -6.38 14.61 16.11
CA VAL A 59 -5.12 15.22 16.51
C VAL A 59 -4.99 16.60 15.88
N GLU A 60 -4.49 17.57 16.64
CA GLU A 60 -4.11 18.88 16.11
C GLU A 60 -2.78 18.77 15.34
N LEU A 61 -2.78 19.20 14.07
CA LEU A 61 -1.56 19.17 13.25
C LEU A 61 -0.70 20.42 13.56
N PRO A 62 0.63 20.26 13.73
CA PRO A 62 1.54 21.39 13.75
C PRO A 62 1.49 22.20 12.45
N ALA A 63 1.66 23.52 12.56
CA ALA A 63 1.54 24.44 11.42
C ALA A 63 2.59 24.22 10.31
N HIS A 64 3.72 23.57 10.62
CA HIS A 64 4.80 23.32 9.66
C HIS A 64 4.58 22.04 8.81
N VAL A 65 3.50 21.29 9.04
CA VAL A 65 3.21 20.08 8.28
C VAL A 65 2.71 20.47 6.87
N PRO A 66 3.22 19.85 5.80
CA PRO A 66 2.94 20.28 4.42
C PRO A 66 1.53 19.94 3.91
N PHE A 67 0.64 19.46 4.78
CA PHE A 67 -0.72 19.03 4.42
C PHE A 67 -1.75 19.55 5.42
N THR A 68 -2.96 19.77 4.93
CA THR A 68 -4.08 20.28 5.74
C THR A 68 -4.80 19.12 6.44
N ALA A 69 -5.36 19.36 7.62
CA ALA A 69 -6.18 18.37 8.33
C ALA A 69 -7.34 17.79 7.48
N ARG A 70 -7.86 18.57 6.51
CA ARG A 70 -8.91 18.13 5.58
C ARG A 70 -8.45 17.10 4.54
N SER A 71 -7.16 17.05 4.21
CA SER A 71 -6.62 16.05 3.27
C SER A 71 -6.23 14.73 3.94
N VAL A 72 -6.39 14.62 5.26
CA VAL A 72 -6.05 13.43 6.04
C VAL A 72 -7.29 12.57 6.24
N HIS A 73 -7.13 11.25 6.08
CA HIS A 73 -8.16 10.28 6.46
C HIS A 73 -8.04 9.98 7.95
N TRP A 74 -9.00 10.48 8.73
CA TRP A 74 -9.03 10.30 10.17
C TRP A 74 -9.60 8.95 10.55
N VAL A 75 -8.97 8.28 11.51
CA VAL A 75 -9.41 7.00 12.06
C VAL A 75 -9.38 7.02 13.59
N LYS A 76 -10.24 6.23 14.21
CA LYS A 76 -10.25 6.06 15.67
C LYS A 76 -8.91 5.44 16.14
N PRO A 77 -8.29 5.96 17.21
CA PRO A 77 -7.00 5.48 17.72
C PRO A 77 -7.17 4.19 18.52
N VAL A 78 -7.57 3.11 17.86
CA VAL A 78 -7.78 1.78 18.48
C VAL A 78 -6.62 0.83 18.15
N LEU A 79 -5.99 1.01 16.99
CA LEU A 79 -4.97 0.11 16.47
C LEU A 79 -3.56 0.65 16.75
N VAL A 80 -2.66 -0.24 17.16
CA VAL A 80 -1.27 0.08 17.41
C VAL A 80 -0.41 -0.36 16.23
N ALA A 81 0.46 0.54 15.75
CA ALA A 81 1.42 0.26 14.68
C ALA A 81 2.86 0.32 15.21
N GLU A 82 3.71 -0.57 14.71
CA GLU A 82 5.14 -0.53 14.93
C GLU A 82 5.80 0.31 13.83
N VAL A 83 6.59 1.30 14.26
CA VAL A 83 7.24 2.26 13.37
C VAL A 83 8.72 2.34 13.70
N ALA A 84 9.57 2.17 12.69
CA ALA A 84 11.00 2.46 12.82
C ALA A 84 11.24 3.92 12.46
N PHE A 85 12.02 4.64 13.27
CA PHE A 85 12.32 6.05 13.08
C PHE A 85 13.78 6.34 13.46
N ARG A 86 14.34 7.46 12.96
CA ARG A 86 15.73 7.84 13.25
C ARG A 86 15.90 8.75 14.46
N GLY A 87 14.84 9.42 14.89
CA GLY A 87 14.83 10.27 16.07
C GLY A 87 13.59 11.15 16.13
N TRP A 88 13.48 11.95 17.18
CA TRP A 88 12.41 12.94 17.34
C TRP A 88 12.77 14.25 16.63
N ALA A 89 11.78 14.87 16.01
CA ALA A 89 11.86 16.21 15.46
C ALA A 89 11.43 17.24 16.51
N LYS A 90 11.50 18.52 16.11
CA LYS A 90 10.87 19.58 16.88
C LYS A 90 9.34 19.29 16.91
N GLU A 91 8.67 19.73 17.97
CA GLU A 91 7.23 19.51 18.17
C GLU A 91 6.78 18.03 18.31
N GLY A 92 7.70 17.09 18.60
CA GLY A 92 7.34 15.71 18.93
C GLY A 92 6.97 14.83 17.74
N LEU A 93 7.34 15.21 16.51
CA LEU A 93 7.15 14.36 15.33
C LEU A 93 8.30 13.37 15.14
N LEU A 94 8.07 12.28 14.40
CA LEU A 94 9.11 11.28 14.09
C LEU A 94 9.89 11.66 12.82
N ARG A 95 11.23 11.62 12.88
CA ARG A 95 12.11 11.80 11.72
C ARG A 95 12.27 10.51 10.94
N GLN A 96 11.99 10.56 9.63
CA GLN A 96 12.16 9.44 8.70
C GLN A 96 11.44 8.16 9.16
N ALA A 97 10.18 8.31 9.56
CA ALA A 97 9.35 7.19 10.01
C ALA A 97 9.06 6.20 8.87
N SER A 98 9.18 4.91 9.17
CA SER A 98 8.84 3.80 8.28
C SER A 98 7.94 2.82 9.01
N PHE A 99 6.77 2.55 8.43
CA PHE A 99 5.84 1.56 8.93
C PHE A 99 6.44 0.15 8.84
N LYS A 100 6.39 -0.61 9.93
CA LYS A 100 6.85 -2.00 9.99
C LYS A 100 5.69 -2.97 9.91
N ARG A 101 4.78 -2.91 10.90
CA ARG A 101 3.63 -3.82 11.00
C ARG A 101 2.56 -3.25 11.90
N LEU A 102 1.35 -3.80 11.80
CA LEU A 102 0.32 -3.62 12.81
C LEU A 102 0.57 -4.60 13.97
N ARG A 103 0.32 -4.13 15.18
CA ARG A 103 0.39 -4.88 16.45
C ARG A 103 -1.03 -5.09 16.95
N GLU A 104 -1.69 -6.13 16.45
CA GLU A 104 -3.04 -6.52 16.89
C GLU A 104 -3.04 -7.11 18.31
N ASP A 105 -1.86 -7.48 18.81
CA ASP A 105 -1.64 -7.99 20.15
C ASP A 105 -1.58 -6.90 21.22
N LYS A 106 -1.40 -5.63 20.82
CA LYS A 106 -1.31 -4.49 21.73
C LYS A 106 -2.50 -3.56 21.54
N HIS A 107 -3.00 -3.03 22.65
CA HIS A 107 -4.04 -2.02 22.69
C HIS A 107 -3.47 -0.68 23.14
N ASP A 108 -4.23 0.39 22.94
CA ASP A 108 -3.84 1.75 23.32
C ASP A 108 -3.38 1.85 24.79
N LYS A 109 -4.03 1.13 25.69
CA LYS A 109 -3.67 1.09 27.13
C LYS A 109 -2.32 0.45 27.43
N ASP A 110 -1.81 -0.38 26.52
CA ASP A 110 -0.51 -1.05 26.66
C ASP A 110 0.65 -0.14 26.22
N LEU A 111 0.33 0.98 25.57
CA LEU A 111 1.28 2.04 25.28
C LEU A 111 1.53 2.80 26.59
N GLY A 112 2.61 2.45 27.28
CA GLY A 112 3.01 3.12 28.50
C GLY A 112 3.02 4.64 28.29
N ALA A 113 2.26 5.36 29.12
CA ALA A 113 2.12 6.81 29.11
C ALA A 113 3.49 7.48 29.27
N THR A 114 4.19 7.62 28.15
CA THR A 114 5.36 8.49 27.96
C THR A 114 5.05 9.46 26.83
N ALA A 115 3.80 9.94 26.81
CA ALA A 115 3.46 11.24 26.25
C ALA A 115 3.78 12.34 27.27
N THR A 116 4.87 12.22 28.03
CA THR A 116 5.53 13.43 28.52
C THR A 116 6.36 13.90 27.35
N ALA A 117 5.89 14.98 26.73
CA ALA A 117 6.63 15.79 25.78
C ALA A 117 8.13 15.72 26.09
N VAL A 118 8.88 14.97 25.28
CA VAL A 118 10.34 15.01 25.31
C VAL A 118 10.69 16.43 24.91
N SER A 119 11.04 17.24 25.91
CA SER A 119 11.43 18.63 25.73
C SER A 119 12.53 18.72 24.67
N PRO A 120 12.37 19.55 23.62
CA PRO A 120 13.42 19.72 22.64
C PRO A 120 14.61 20.44 23.31
N THR A 121 15.78 19.80 23.32
CA THR A 121 17.07 20.49 23.47
C THR A 121 17.37 21.30 22.21
#